data_AF-A0A955GUM4-F1
#
_entry.id   AF-A0A955GUM4-F1
#
_cell.length_a   1.000
_cell.length_b   1.000
_cell.length_c   1.000
_cell.angle_alpha   90.00
_cell.angle_beta   90.00
_cell.angle_gamma   90.00
#
_symmetry.space_group_name_H-M   'P 1'
#
loop_
_entity.id
_entity.type
_entity.pdbx_description
1 polymer ?
#
loop_
_entity_poly.entity_id
_entity_poly.type
_entity_poly.pdbx_seq_one_letter_code
_entity_poly.pdbx_strand_id
1 'polypeptide(L)'
;MPPTTYAGLVNEVINIVNLAIPALFGFLFLYFMWKMIDTWILHAGDPNQIDDGKKYAMAAVVVFVLAIITYGLIRLIRNSLFGV
;
A
#
# COMPACT_ATOMS: atom_id res chain seq x y z
N MET A 1 6.83 -27.99 6.07
CA MET A 1 8.11 -28.67 6.40
C MET A 1 9.20 -27.62 6.32
N PRO A 2 10.15 -27.54 7.26
CA PRO A 2 11.23 -26.56 7.17
C PRO A 2 12.02 -26.78 5.88
N PRO A 3 12.46 -25.71 5.18
CA PRO A 3 13.13 -25.88 3.89
C PRO A 3 14.44 -26.64 4.06
N THR A 4 14.67 -27.65 3.22
CA THR A 4 15.88 -28.48 3.24
C THR A 4 16.98 -27.95 2.31
N THR A 5 16.72 -26.86 1.59
CA THR A 5 17.65 -26.22 0.65
C THR A 5 17.71 -24.71 0.89
N TYR A 6 18.86 -24.10 0.58
CA TYR A 6 19.04 -22.64 0.62
C TYR A 6 18.01 -21.91 -0.26
N ALA A 7 17.74 -22.44 -1.46
CA ALA A 7 16.72 -21.91 -2.36
C ALA A 7 15.31 -21.92 -1.74
N GLY A 8 14.97 -22.98 -1.00
CA GLY A 8 13.70 -23.05 -0.28
C GLY A 8 13.56 -22.01 0.83
N LEU A 9 14.62 -21.76 1.61
CA LEU A 9 14.64 -20.69 2.62
C LEU A 9 14.46 -19.31 1.98
N VAL A 10 15.19 -19.04 0.88
CA VAL A 10 15.11 -17.76 0.16
C VAL A 10 13.70 -17.54 -0.40
N ASN A 11 13.05 -18.57 -0.94
CA ASN A 11 11.68 -18.47 -1.46
C ASN A 11 10.66 -18.14 -0.37
N GLU A 12 10.79 -18.72 0.83
CA GLU A 12 9.91 -18.37 1.96
C GLU A 12 10.06 -16.89 2.36
N VAL A 13 11.29 -16.38 2.43
CA VAL A 13 11.54 -14.96 2.71
C VAL A 13 10.96 -14.07 1.61
N ILE A 14 11.16 -14.43 0.34
CA ILE A 14 10.57 -13.70 -0.79
C ILE A 14 9.04 -13.69 -0.71
N ASN A 15 8.41 -14.80 -0.31
CA ASN A 15 6.96 -14.88 -0.17
C ASN A 15 6.44 -13.96 0.94
N ILE A 16 7.12 -13.90 2.09
CA ILE A 16 6.78 -12.98 3.18
C ILE A 16 6.91 -11.52 2.73
N VAL A 17 7.98 -11.17 2.01
CA VAL A 17 8.17 -9.82 1.47
C VAL A 17 7.10 -9.49 0.43
N ASN A 18 6.76 -10.43 -0.45
CA ASN A 18 5.69 -10.25 -1.44
C ASN A 18 4.32 -10.08 -0.79
N LEU A 19 4.10 -10.60 0.43
CA LEU A 19 2.89 -10.38 1.22
C LEU A 19 2.92 -9.03 1.95
N ALA A 20 4.09 -8.60 2.41
CA ALA A 20 4.24 -7.35 3.15
C ALA A 20 3.83 -6.12 2.32
N ILE A 21 4.15 -6.10 1.03
CA ILE A 21 3.81 -4.99 0.12
C ILE A 21 2.28 -4.76 0.01
N PRO A 22 1.46 -5.73 -0.40
CA PRO A 22 0.01 -5.56 -0.46
C PRO A 22 -0.60 -5.33 0.93
N ALA A 23 -0.05 -5.94 1.99
CA ALA A 23 -0.49 -5.67 3.35
C ALA A 23 -0.29 -4.20 3.75
N LEU A 24 0.87 -3.62 3.46
CA LEU A 24 1.16 -2.21 3.70
C LEU A 24 0.20 -1.29 2.94
N PHE A 25 -0.11 -1.60 1.67
CA PHE A 25 -1.12 -0.84 0.93
C PHE A 25 -2.51 -0.95 1.55
N GLY A 26 -2.90 -2.13 2.03
CA GLY A 26 -4.16 -2.33 2.75
C GLY A 26 -4.23 -1.49 4.03
N PHE A 27 -3.16 -1.45 4.83
CA PHE A 27 -3.11 -0.62 6.03
C PHE A 27 -3.18 0.87 5.72
N LEU A 28 -2.43 1.35 4.72
CA LEU A 28 -2.52 2.75 4.29
C LEU A 28 -3.93 3.09 3.82
N PHE A 29 -4.59 2.17 3.12
CA PHE A 29 -5.95 2.39 2.62
C PHE A 29 -6.95 2.52 3.75
N LEU A 30 -6.90 1.62 4.73
CA LEU A 30 -7.72 1.69 5.93
C LEU A 30 -7.48 2.99 6.70
N TYR A 31 -6.22 3.41 6.85
CA TYR A 31 -5.86 4.66 7.51
C TYR A 31 -6.48 5.88 6.81
N PHE A 32 -6.31 6.00 5.49
CA PHE A 32 -6.86 7.12 4.73
C PHE A 32 -8.39 7.10 4.71
N MET A 33 -9.01 5.92 4.56
CA MET A 33 -10.46 5.77 4.65
C MET A 33 -10.99 6.23 6.01
N TRP A 34 -10.34 5.81 7.09
CA TRP A 34 -10.74 6.22 8.44
C TRP A 34 -10.68 7.74 8.59
N LYS A 35 -9.59 8.37 8.12
CA LYS A 35 -9.47 9.84 8.14
C LYS A 35 -10.57 10.54 7.34
N MET A 36 -10.95 9.99 6.20
CA MET A 36 -12.05 10.52 5.40
C MET A 36 -13.39 10.46 6.15
N ILE A 37 -13.68 9.31 6.78
CA ILE A 37 -14.90 9.12 7.60
C ILE A 37 -14.90 10.08 8.79
N ASP A 38 -13.80 10.14 9.54
CA ASP A 38 -13.65 11.02 10.71
C ASP A 38 -13.89 12.49 10.34
N THR A 39 -13.35 12.91 9.21
CA THR A 39 -13.38 14.31 8.80
C THR A 39 -14.70 14.73 8.15
N TRP A 40 -15.24 13.91 7.25
CA TRP A 40 -16.43 14.27 6.45
C TRP A 40 -17.73 13.68 6.97
N ILE A 41 -17.69 12.71 7.88
CA ILE A 41 -18.89 12.11 8.49
C ILE A 41 -19.01 12.52 9.95
N LEU A 42 -17.97 12.33 10.76
CA LEU A 42 -18.04 12.62 12.20
C LEU A 42 -17.91 14.12 12.52
N HIS A 43 -17.10 14.84 11.76
CA HIS A 43 -16.80 16.26 12.00
C HIS A 43 -17.25 17.21 10.86
N ALA A 44 -18.27 16.82 10.11
CA ALA A 44 -18.73 17.55 8.92
C ALA A 44 -19.26 18.98 9.19
N GLY A 45 -19.49 19.34 10.46
CA GLY A 45 -19.92 20.68 10.85
C GLY A 45 -18.77 21.68 11.05
N ASP A 46 -17.52 21.21 11.07
CA ASP A 46 -16.34 22.05 11.30
C ASP A 46 -15.62 22.34 9.96
N PRO A 47 -15.62 23.60 9.47
CA PRO A 47 -14.96 23.96 8.23
C PRO A 47 -13.46 23.66 8.21
N ASN A 48 -12.78 23.75 9.36
CA ASN A 48 -11.35 23.50 9.44
C ASN A 48 -11.04 22.02 9.24
N GLN A 49 -11.88 21.14 9.79
CA GLN A 49 -11.71 19.70 9.60
C GLN A 49 -11.97 19.34 8.14
N ILE A 50 -13.03 19.86 7.51
CA ILE A 50 -13.30 19.59 6.08
C ILE A 50 -12.09 19.92 5.18
N ASP A 51 -11.43 21.06 5.42
CA ASP A 51 -10.26 21.46 4.64
C ASP A 51 -9.04 20.55 4.88
N ASP A 52 -8.85 20.08 6.11
CA ASP A 52 -7.85 19.04 6.38
C ASP A 52 -8.20 17.70 5.72
N GLY A 53 -9.48 17.35 5.66
CA GLY A 53 -9.97 16.17 4.95
C GLY A 53 -9.63 16.18 3.47
N LYS A 54 -9.72 17.34 2.81
CA LYS A 54 -9.30 17.52 1.42
C LYS A 54 -7.78 17.30 1.25
N LYS A 55 -6.97 17.79 2.19
CA LYS A 55 -5.51 17.55 2.18
C LYS A 55 -5.19 16.06 2.35
N TYR A 56 -5.87 15.37 3.27
CA TYR A 56 -5.72 13.93 3.45
C TYR A 56 -6.14 13.14 2.21
N ALA A 57 -7.25 13.51 1.56
CA ALA A 57 -7.70 12.87 0.33
C ALA A 57 -6.68 13.06 -0.81
N MET A 58 -6.13 14.26 -0.97
CA MET A 58 -5.10 14.52 -1.97
C MET A 58 -3.80 13.75 -1.67
N ALA A 59 -3.38 13.71 -0.41
CA ALA A 59 -2.23 12.92 0.02
C ALA A 59 -2.45 11.42 -0.25
N ALA A 60 -3.65 10.90 0.02
CA ALA A 60 -4.02 9.53 -0.27
C ALA A 60 -3.85 9.23 -1.77
N VAL A 61 -4.42 10.05 -2.65
CA VAL A 61 -4.31 9.89 -4.10
C VAL A 61 -2.85 9.86 -4.54
N VAL A 62 -2.04 10.80 -4.07
CA VAL A 62 -0.61 10.86 -4.44
C VAL A 62 0.13 9.61 -3.98
N VAL A 63 -0.05 9.21 -2.72
CA VAL A 63 0.60 8.02 -2.16
C VAL A 63 0.18 6.76 -2.91
N PHE A 64 -1.11 6.59 -3.21
CA PHE A 64 -1.61 5.42 -3.93
C PHE A 64 -1.16 5.39 -5.39
N VAL A 65 -1.11 6.53 -6.08
CA VAL A 65 -0.60 6.59 -7.45
C VAL A 65 0.87 6.21 -7.50
N LEU A 66 1.70 6.79 -6.63
CA LEU A 66 3.13 6.45 -6.57
C LEU A 66 3.34 4.98 -6.20
N ALA A 67 2.59 4.48 -5.22
CA ALA A 67 2.56 3.07 -4.84
C ALA A 67 2.27 2.13 -6.02
N ILE A 68 1.22 2.42 -6.79
CA ILE A 68 0.82 1.61 -7.95
C ILE A 68 1.89 1.67 -9.04
N ILE A 69 2.43 2.86 -9.32
CA ILE A 69 3.50 3.03 -10.32
C ILE A 69 4.74 2.23 -9.90
N THR A 70 5.21 2.39 -8.66
CA THR A 70 6.38 1.67 -8.15
C THR A 70 6.17 0.16 -8.18
N TYR A 71 5.02 -0.32 -7.71
CA TYR A 71 4.71 -1.75 -7.75
C TYR A 71 4.61 -2.29 -9.18
N GLY A 72 3.97 -1.56 -10.09
CA GLY A 72 3.87 -1.89 -11.50
C GLY A 72 5.24 -1.97 -12.18
N LEU A 73 6.13 -1.01 -11.90
CA LEU A 73 7.50 -1.01 -12.42
C LEU A 73 8.31 -2.20 -11.90
N ILE A 74 8.24 -2.50 -10.60
CA ILE A 74 8.93 -3.65 -10.01
C ILE A 74 8.46 -4.94 -10.69
N ARG A 75 7.15 -5.11 -10.90
CA ARG A 75 6.60 -6.29 -11.57
C ARG A 75 7.02 -6.37 -13.03
N LEU A 76 7.03 -5.24 -13.75
CA LEU A 76 7.47 -5.18 -15.14
C LEU A 76 8.94 -5.58 -15.27
N ILE A 77 9.81 -5.04 -14.42
CA ILE A 77 11.24 -5.39 -14.38
C ILE A 77 11.42 -6.87 -14.06
N ARG A 78 10.66 -7.41 -13.09
CA ARG A 78 10.73 -8.83 -12.72
C ARG A 78 10.35 -9.74 -13.89
N ASN A 79 9.22 -9.45 -14.53
CA ASN A 79 8.74 -10.20 -15.69
C ASN A 79 9.72 -10.11 -16.88
N SER A 80 10.31 -8.93 -17.12
CA SER A 80 11.21 -8.67 -18.24
C SER A 80 12.58 -9.34 -18.08
N LEU A 81 13.18 -9.24 -16.89
CA LEU A 81 14.53 -9.74 -16.63
C LEU A 81 14.57 -11.22 -16.23
N PHE A 82 13.53 -11.71 -15.56
CA PHE A 82 13.51 -13.05 -14.99
C PHE A 82 12.43 -13.95 -15.60
N GLY A 83 11.56 -13.43 -16.47
CA GLY A 83 10.50 -14.22 -17.11
C GLY A 83 9.43 -14.76 -16.16
N VAL A 84 9.41 -14.28 -14.91
CA VAL A 84 8.53 -14.68 -13.80
C VAL A 84 7.84 -13.49 -13.15
#